data_AF-A0A7C6F2V8-F1
#
_entry.id   AF-A0A7C6F2V8-F1
#
_cell.length_a   1.000
_cell.length_b   1.000
_cell.length_c   1.000
_cell.angle_alpha   90.00
_cell.angle_beta   90.00
_cell.angle_gamma   90.00
#
_symmetry.space_group_name_H-M   'P 1'
#
loop_
_entity.id
_entity.type
_entity.pdbx_description
1 polymer ?
#
loop_
_entity_poly.entity_id
_entity_poly.type
_entity_poly.pdbx_seq_one_letter_code
_entity_poly.pdbx_strand_id
1 'polypeptide(L)'
;MRTFTVRFDLERGEEKGTWPFFFRELQKMVAGTEVDFVVRRPKPSASEEFEELKVQLAPQVANDWFLAERDLIFEPMTFDLRASGLGEAIAMGATETWTSVTLIYRVLNSLGRGDVSPRALVGPIGLVQAAYRVASQGLGRFLLFLTLLSANLAVINFLPIPVLDGGHMAFLIYEGIRRKPPSEAVYVGLSYLGLAIILAIMLWVFGLDLGFIAR
;
A
#
# COMPACT_ATOMS: atom_id res chain seq x y z
N MET A 1 -24.85 2.78 -18.30
CA MET A 1 -24.55 4.04 -17.58
C MET A 1 -24.03 3.66 -16.20
N ARG A 2 -22.91 4.23 -15.77
CA ARG A 2 -22.39 4.03 -14.40
C ARG A 2 -22.83 5.26 -13.61
N THR A 3 -23.52 5.04 -12.50
CA THR A 3 -23.89 6.11 -11.56
C THR A 3 -22.78 6.22 -10.52
N PHE A 4 -22.28 7.43 -10.27
CA PHE A 4 -21.25 7.68 -9.27
C PHE A 4 -21.87 8.43 -8.09
N THR A 5 -21.82 7.85 -6.90
CA THR A 5 -22.37 8.48 -5.70
C THR A 5 -21.28 9.21 -4.92
N VAL A 6 -21.47 10.50 -4.70
CA VAL A 6 -20.61 11.33 -3.84
C VAL A 6 -21.39 11.73 -2.60
N ARG A 7 -20.79 11.52 -1.43
CA ARG A 7 -21.38 11.89 -0.14
C ARG A 7 -20.59 13.04 0.47
N PHE A 8 -21.27 14.13 0.78
CA PHE A 8 -20.75 15.27 1.49
C PHE A 8 -21.39 15.33 2.88
N ASP A 9 -20.55 15.32 3.92
CA ASP A 9 -20.95 15.60 5.28
C ASP A 9 -20.54 17.04 5.61
N LEU A 10 -21.51 17.91 5.90
CA LEU A 10 -21.26 19.33 6.13
C LEU A 10 -20.71 19.63 7.54
N GLU A 11 -20.75 18.67 8.47
CA GLU A 11 -20.24 18.86 9.83
C GLU A 11 -18.82 18.31 10.04
N ARG A 12 -18.42 17.28 9.29
CA ARG A 12 -17.05 16.75 9.29
C ARG A 12 -16.43 16.90 7.92
N GLY A 13 -15.48 17.84 7.81
CA GLY A 13 -14.54 17.89 6.69
C GLY A 13 -13.61 16.68 6.68
N GLU A 14 -14.13 15.50 6.35
CA GLU A 14 -13.32 14.36 5.93
C GLU A 14 -12.72 14.66 4.55
N GLU A 15 -11.52 14.15 4.25
CA GLU A 15 -10.81 14.41 2.97
C GLU A 15 -11.70 14.19 1.72
N LYS A 16 -12.65 13.25 1.79
CA LYS A 16 -13.59 12.89 0.71
C LYS A 16 -14.77 13.85 0.55
N GLY A 17 -15.05 14.69 1.54
CA GLY A 17 -16.16 15.64 1.58
C GLY A 17 -15.74 17.08 1.29
N THR A 18 -14.66 17.29 0.54
CA THR A 18 -14.18 18.63 0.18
C THR A 18 -14.49 18.96 -1.29
N TRP A 19 -14.80 20.22 -1.56
CA TRP A 19 -15.05 20.70 -2.93
C TRP A 19 -13.89 20.38 -3.90
N PRO A 20 -12.61 20.60 -3.53
CA PRO A 20 -11.48 20.25 -4.40
C PRO A 20 -11.41 18.75 -4.75
N PHE A 21 -11.66 17.86 -3.77
CA PHE A 21 -11.71 16.41 -4.02
C PHE A 21 -12.82 16.05 -5.01
N PHE A 22 -14.03 16.58 -4.81
CA PHE A 22 -15.16 16.34 -5.71
C PHE A 22 -14.90 16.82 -7.13
N PHE A 23 -14.35 18.02 -7.30
CA PHE A 23 -14.00 18.52 -8.63
C PHE A 23 -12.90 17.70 -9.29
N ARG A 24 -11.88 17.25 -8.54
CA ARG A 24 -10.84 16.35 -9.04
C ARG A 24 -11.41 15.00 -9.51
N GLU A 25 -12.33 14.43 -8.75
CA GLU A 25 -12.95 13.15 -9.12
C GLU A 25 -13.89 13.31 -10.32
N LEU A 26 -14.65 14.40 -10.40
CA LEU A 26 -15.49 14.73 -11.57
C LEU A 26 -14.68 14.73 -12.88
N GLN A 27 -13.44 15.23 -12.86
CA GLN A 27 -12.58 15.30 -14.05
C GLN A 27 -12.09 13.94 -14.55
N LYS A 28 -12.00 12.95 -13.67
CA LYS A 28 -11.59 11.58 -14.03
C LYS A 28 -12.74 10.73 -14.54
N MET A 29 -13.99 11.22 -14.42
CA MET A 29 -15.16 10.47 -14.85
C MET A 29 -15.28 10.43 -16.37
N VAL A 30 -15.89 9.36 -16.87
CA VAL A 30 -16.22 9.24 -18.29
C VAL A 30 -17.35 10.23 -18.61
N ALA A 31 -17.26 10.91 -19.75
CA ALA A 31 -18.32 11.80 -20.21
C ALA A 31 -19.68 11.07 -20.24
N GLY A 32 -20.73 11.72 -19.70
CA GLY A 32 -22.07 11.14 -19.58
C GLY A 32 -22.31 10.28 -18.33
N THR A 33 -21.39 10.29 -17.35
CA THR A 33 -21.61 9.69 -16.02
C THR A 33 -22.62 10.53 -15.22
N GLU A 34 -23.67 9.90 -14.70
CA GLU A 34 -24.62 10.55 -13.77
C GLU A 34 -24.04 10.54 -12.35
N VAL A 35 -24.19 11.66 -11.64
CA VAL A 35 -23.61 11.84 -10.31
C VAL A 35 -24.72 12.00 -9.27
N ASP A 36 -24.83 11.04 -8.35
CA ASP A 36 -25.69 11.16 -7.18
C ASP A 36 -24.94 11.96 -6.10
N PHE A 37 -25.33 13.21 -5.90
CA PHE A 37 -24.78 14.08 -4.87
C PHE A 37 -25.63 13.99 -3.61
N VAL A 38 -25.10 13.38 -2.55
CA VAL A 38 -25.80 13.20 -1.27
C VAL A 38 -25.21 14.14 -0.24
N VAL A 39 -26.02 15.08 0.25
CA VAL A 39 -25.62 16.03 1.30
C VAL A 39 -26.32 15.66 2.59
N ARG A 40 -25.54 15.47 3.66
CA ARG A 40 -26.08 15.35 5.01
C ARG A 40 -26.10 16.73 5.68
N ARG A 41 -27.29 17.18 6.09
CA ARG A 41 -27.46 18.47 6.80
C ARG A 41 -28.36 18.32 8.03
N PRO A 42 -28.21 19.16 9.07
CA PRO A 42 -29.15 19.19 10.19
C PRO A 42 -30.54 19.69 9.74
N LYS A 43 -31.60 19.07 10.26
CA LYS A 43 -32.98 19.46 9.98
C LYS A 43 -33.28 20.82 10.63
N PRO A 44 -33.95 21.74 9.91
CA PRO A 44 -34.33 23.05 10.48
C PRO A 44 -35.25 22.96 11.71
N SER A 45 -35.97 21.84 11.88
CA SER A 45 -37.01 21.67 12.91
C SER A 45 -36.57 20.85 14.13
N ALA A 46 -35.40 20.21 14.10
CA ALA A 46 -34.89 19.40 15.21
C ALA A 46 -33.36 19.44 15.19
N SER A 47 -32.79 20.14 16.17
CA SER A 47 -31.36 20.47 16.29
C SER A 47 -30.42 19.27 16.44
N GLU A 48 -30.93 18.04 16.49
CA GLU A 48 -30.15 16.80 16.60
C GLU A 48 -30.47 15.76 15.50
N GLU A 49 -31.42 16.06 14.60
CA GLU A 49 -31.75 15.15 13.49
C GLU A 49 -31.11 15.60 12.19
N PHE A 50 -30.53 14.65 11.46
CA PHE A 50 -29.95 14.89 10.13
C PHE A 50 -30.90 14.40 9.03
N GLU A 51 -30.90 15.11 7.91
CA GLU A 51 -31.53 14.66 6.67
C GLU A 51 -30.48 14.48 5.56
N GLU A 52 -30.66 13.44 4.75
CA GLU A 52 -29.88 13.23 3.53
C GLU A 52 -30.66 13.80 2.35
N LEU A 53 -30.11 14.83 1.72
CA LEU A 53 -30.61 15.36 0.47
C LEU A 53 -29.86 14.70 -0.68
N LYS A 54 -30.58 13.95 -1.53
CA LYS A 54 -30.03 13.36 -2.75
C LYS A 54 -30.37 14.25 -3.93
N VAL A 55 -29.35 14.72 -4.63
CA VAL A 55 -29.47 15.53 -5.84
C VAL A 55 -28.77 14.79 -6.97
N GLN A 56 -29.50 14.45 -8.02
CA GLN A 56 -28.89 13.94 -9.24
C GLN A 56 -28.33 15.10 -10.06
N LEU A 57 -27.04 15.03 -10.34
CA LEU A 57 -26.31 15.98 -11.15
C LEU A 57 -25.88 15.29 -12.45
N ALA A 58 -26.19 15.93 -13.58
CA ALA A 58 -25.64 15.58 -14.88
C ALA A 58 -24.48 16.55 -15.17
N PRO A 59 -23.21 16.11 -15.08
CA PRO A 59 -22.06 16.94 -15.37
C PRO A 59 -22.14 17.46 -16.81
N GLN A 60 -21.93 18.76 -17.00
CA GLN A 60 -21.83 19.38 -18.32
C GLN A 60 -20.39 19.81 -18.60
N VAL A 61 -20.00 19.80 -19.87
CA VAL A 61 -18.68 20.30 -20.29
C VAL A 61 -18.69 21.82 -20.15
N ALA A 62 -17.86 22.34 -19.24
CA ALA A 62 -17.64 23.77 -19.08
C ALA A 62 -16.39 24.17 -19.87
N ASN A 63 -16.56 24.98 -20.92
CA ASN A 63 -15.46 25.41 -21.81
C ASN A 63 -14.71 26.64 -21.29
N ASP A 64 -15.27 27.32 -20.31
CA ASP A 64 -14.83 28.62 -19.76
C ASP A 64 -14.44 28.52 -18.28
N TRP A 65 -14.54 27.35 -17.68
CA TRP A 65 -14.28 27.16 -16.25
C TRP A 65 -12.78 27.18 -15.94
N PHE A 66 -12.40 28.09 -15.03
CA PHE A 66 -11.03 28.26 -14.59
C PHE A 66 -10.63 27.19 -13.56
N LEU A 67 -9.74 26.28 -13.96
CA LEU A 67 -9.00 25.40 -13.06
C LEU A 67 -7.77 26.15 -12.52
N ALA A 68 -7.81 26.53 -11.25
CA ALA A 68 -6.65 27.10 -10.55
C ALA A 68 -5.48 26.11 -10.50
N GLU A 69 -5.79 24.82 -10.42
CA GLU A 69 -4.87 23.70 -10.62
C GLU A 69 -4.87 23.33 -12.11
N ARG A 70 -4.31 24.18 -12.99
CA ARG A 70 -3.70 23.65 -14.22
C ARG A 70 -2.45 22.90 -13.78
N ASP A 71 -2.62 21.74 -13.18
CA ASP A 71 -1.52 20.82 -12.94
C ASP A 71 -0.91 20.55 -14.31
N LEU A 72 0.25 21.16 -14.57
CA LEU A 72 1.16 20.58 -15.53
C LEU A 72 1.51 19.22 -14.92
N ILE A 73 0.74 18.21 -15.31
CA ILE A 73 1.03 16.82 -14.98
C ILE A 73 2.29 16.49 -15.77
N PHE A 74 3.44 16.84 -15.19
CA PHE A 74 4.72 16.38 -15.66
C PHE A 74 4.75 14.89 -15.35
N GLU A 75 4.36 14.09 -16.34
CA GLU A 75 4.65 12.67 -16.31
C GLU A 75 6.16 12.53 -16.02
N PRO A 76 6.55 11.77 -14.98
CA PRO A 76 7.94 11.63 -14.63
C PRO A 76 8.69 11.14 -15.88
N MET A 77 9.81 11.81 -16.19
CA MET A 77 10.65 11.40 -17.30
C MET A 77 11.15 9.98 -17.03
N THR A 78 10.64 9.01 -17.79
CA THR A 78 11.08 7.62 -17.70
C THR A 78 12.17 7.37 -18.73
N PHE A 79 13.27 6.75 -18.30
CA PHE A 79 14.33 6.29 -19.18
C PHE A 79 14.30 4.76 -19.24
N ASP A 80 14.27 4.21 -20.46
CA ASP A 80 14.44 2.77 -20.66
C ASP A 80 15.93 2.42 -20.56
N LEU A 81 16.31 1.82 -19.43
CA LEU A 81 17.66 1.29 -19.24
C LEU A 81 17.78 -0.04 -20.00
N ARG A 82 18.59 -0.04 -21.06
CA ARG A 82 18.83 -1.22 -21.89
C ARG A 82 20.29 -1.66 -21.75
N ALA A 83 20.48 -2.91 -21.35
CA ALA A 83 21.80 -3.52 -21.30
C ALA A 83 22.40 -3.62 -22.72
N SER A 84 23.66 -3.25 -22.87
CA SER A 84 24.41 -3.45 -24.12
C SER A 84 24.90 -4.90 -24.29
N GLY A 85 24.97 -5.68 -23.19
CA GLY A 85 25.30 -7.11 -23.21
C GLY A 85 25.00 -7.83 -21.88
N LEU A 86 25.29 -9.14 -21.82
CA LEU A 86 24.98 -10.00 -20.68
C LEU A 86 25.64 -9.53 -19.37
N GLY A 87 26.91 -9.13 -19.43
CA GLY A 87 27.65 -8.66 -18.25
C GLY A 87 27.03 -7.40 -17.63
N GLU A 88 26.65 -6.45 -18.48
CA GLU A 88 25.95 -5.23 -18.03
C GLU A 88 24.56 -5.54 -17.49
N ALA A 89 23.83 -6.47 -18.10
CA ALA A 89 22.52 -6.91 -17.60
C ALA A 89 22.62 -7.50 -16.18
N ILE A 90 23.64 -8.34 -15.92
CA ILE A 90 23.90 -8.91 -14.59
C ILE A 90 24.27 -7.80 -13.60
N ALA A 91 25.15 -6.87 -13.98
CA ALA A 91 25.57 -5.77 -13.13
C ALA A 91 24.40 -4.83 -12.77
N MET A 92 23.55 -4.50 -13.73
CA MET A 92 22.34 -3.73 -13.50
C MET A 92 21.36 -4.47 -12.58
N GLY A 93 21.13 -5.77 -12.81
CA GLY A 93 20.28 -6.59 -11.94
C GLY A 93 20.79 -6.67 -10.49
N ALA A 94 22.11 -6.80 -10.30
CA ALA A 94 22.74 -6.77 -8.98
C ALA A 94 22.56 -5.40 -8.30
N THR A 95 22.73 -4.31 -9.04
CA THR A 95 22.54 -2.95 -8.54
C THR A 95 21.09 -2.69 -8.13
N GLU A 96 20.14 -3.15 -8.94
CA GLU A 96 18.69 -3.04 -8.65
C GLU A 96 18.30 -3.85 -7.43
N THR A 97 18.84 -5.07 -7.31
CA THR A 97 18.61 -5.94 -6.14
C THR A 97 19.18 -5.28 -4.88
N TRP A 98 20.39 -4.75 -4.94
CA TRP A 98 21.01 -4.05 -3.80
C TRP A 98 20.24 -2.81 -3.37
N THR A 99 19.76 -2.03 -4.36
CA THR A 99 18.93 -0.86 -4.13
C THR A 99 17.61 -1.23 -3.46
N SER A 100 16.95 -2.28 -3.97
CA SER A 100 15.71 -2.83 -3.41
C SER A 100 15.91 -3.28 -1.96
N VAL A 101 16.92 -4.12 -1.70
CA VAL A 101 17.30 -4.60 -0.36
C VAL A 101 17.51 -3.43 0.60
N THR A 102 18.30 -2.43 0.19
CA THR A 102 18.59 -1.25 1.02
C THR A 102 17.34 -0.44 1.35
N LEU A 103 16.46 -0.25 0.37
CA LEU A 103 15.19 0.46 0.58
C LEU A 103 14.31 -0.24 1.61
N ILE A 104 14.19 -1.57 1.53
CA ILE A 104 13.39 -2.38 2.46
C ILE A 104 13.93 -2.24 3.88
N TYR A 105 15.24 -2.36 4.06
CA TYR A 105 15.87 -2.15 5.36
C TYR A 105 15.60 -0.76 5.93
N ARG A 106 15.64 0.29 5.10
CA ARG A 106 15.30 1.65 5.54
C ARG A 106 13.84 1.75 6.00
N VAL A 107 12.91 1.15 5.25
CA VAL A 107 11.48 1.13 5.62
C VAL A 107 11.26 0.37 6.93
N LEU A 108 11.85 -0.82 7.08
CA LEU A 108 11.77 -1.59 8.33
C LEU A 108 12.33 -0.82 9.53
N ASN A 109 13.45 -0.13 9.34
CA ASN A 109 14.06 0.70 10.38
C ASN A 109 13.18 1.91 10.74
N SER A 110 12.57 2.57 9.74
CA SER A 110 11.62 3.67 9.96
C SER A 110 10.33 3.21 10.65
N LEU A 111 9.83 2.01 10.35
CA LEU A 111 8.72 1.40 11.09
C LEU A 111 9.08 1.17 12.55
N GLY A 112 10.28 0.64 12.82
CA GLY A 112 10.77 0.44 14.19
C GLY A 112 10.93 1.74 14.99
N ARG A 113 11.24 2.86 14.33
CA ARG A 113 11.28 4.19 14.95
C ARG A 113 9.91 4.87 15.09
N GLY A 114 8.88 4.38 14.38
CA GLY A 114 7.56 5.00 14.34
C GLY A 114 7.43 6.17 13.35
N ASP A 115 8.43 6.39 12.48
CA ASP A 115 8.39 7.42 11.42
C ASP A 115 7.32 7.11 10.37
N VAL A 116 6.97 5.83 10.23
CA VAL A 116 5.99 5.32 9.27
C VAL A 116 4.92 4.54 10.03
N SER A 117 3.65 4.84 9.74
CA SER A 117 2.53 4.08 10.31
C SER A 117 2.53 2.64 9.77
N PRO A 118 2.41 1.61 10.62
CA PRO A 118 2.23 0.22 10.18
C PRO A 118 1.00 0.03 9.27
N ARG A 119 -0.01 0.92 9.36
CA ARG A 119 -1.19 0.88 8.48
C ARG A 119 -0.88 1.30 7.04
N ALA A 120 0.26 1.96 6.80
CA ALA A 120 0.73 2.30 5.46
C ALA A 120 1.28 1.08 4.70
N LEU A 121 1.51 -0.05 5.37
CA LEU A 121 1.96 -1.27 4.72
C LEU A 121 0.86 -1.87 3.84
N VAL A 122 1.29 -2.35 2.69
CA VAL A 122 0.41 -3.00 1.71
C VAL A 122 0.11 -4.41 2.20
N GLY A 123 -1.17 -4.69 2.46
CA GLY A 123 -1.62 -6.03 2.82
C GLY A 123 -1.71 -6.98 1.62
N PRO A 124 -2.00 -8.27 1.84
CA PRO A 124 -2.07 -9.28 0.78
C PRO A 124 -3.02 -8.92 -0.38
N ILE A 125 -4.18 -8.33 -0.09
CA ILE A 125 -5.13 -7.93 -1.14
C ILE A 125 -4.55 -6.74 -1.93
N GLY A 126 -3.95 -5.78 -1.23
CA GLY A 126 -3.25 -4.66 -1.86
C GLY A 126 -2.09 -5.11 -2.75
N LEU A 127 -1.36 -6.16 -2.35
CA LEU A 127 -0.28 -6.75 -3.14
C LEU A 127 -0.82 -7.38 -4.43
N VAL A 128 -1.94 -8.10 -4.37
CA VAL A 128 -2.58 -8.67 -5.57
C VAL A 128 -3.04 -7.56 -6.53
N GLN A 129 -3.65 -6.49 -6.00
CA GLN A 129 -4.06 -5.35 -6.83
C GLN A 129 -2.86 -4.63 -7.47
N ALA A 130 -1.77 -4.46 -6.72
CA ALA A 130 -0.53 -3.89 -7.24
C ALA A 130 0.07 -4.79 -8.34
N ALA A 131 0.12 -6.10 -8.12
CA ALA A 131 0.60 -7.06 -9.11
C ALA A 131 -0.24 -7.01 -10.39
N TYR A 132 -1.57 -6.96 -10.29
CA TYR A 132 -2.47 -6.82 -11.43
C TYR A 132 -2.22 -5.51 -12.20
N ARG A 133 -2.07 -4.40 -11.47
CA ARG A 133 -1.78 -3.08 -12.05
C ARG A 133 -0.43 -3.03 -12.76
N VAL A 134 0.62 -3.67 -12.22
CA VAL A 134 1.93 -3.68 -12.87
C VAL A 134 1.95 -4.65 -14.05
N ALA A 135 1.26 -5.78 -13.94
CA ALA A 135 1.13 -6.75 -15.03
C ALA A 135 0.47 -6.12 -16.28
N SER A 136 -0.50 -5.23 -16.10
CA SER A 136 -1.13 -4.51 -17.23
C SER A 136 -0.20 -3.51 -17.93
N GLN A 137 0.95 -3.19 -17.34
CA GLN A 137 1.97 -2.31 -17.94
C GLN A 137 3.01 -3.07 -18.78
N GLY A 138 2.87 -4.40 -18.89
CA GLY A 138 3.73 -5.25 -19.72
C GLY A 138 4.68 -6.14 -18.92
N LEU A 139 5.20 -7.17 -19.60
CA LEU A 139 5.99 -8.24 -18.97
C LEU A 139 7.27 -7.74 -18.30
N GLY A 140 7.98 -6.79 -18.92
CA GLY A 140 9.23 -6.26 -18.36
C GLY A 140 9.03 -5.61 -16.99
N ARG A 141 7.99 -4.78 -16.84
CA ARG A 141 7.65 -4.14 -15.57
C ARG A 141 7.15 -5.15 -14.54
N PHE A 142 6.41 -6.17 -14.97
CA PHE A 142 5.98 -7.26 -14.10
C PHE A 142 7.16 -8.05 -13.54
N LEU A 143 8.16 -8.38 -14.37
CA LEU A 143 9.36 -9.07 -13.92
C LEU A 143 10.16 -8.22 -12.92
N LEU A 144 10.31 -6.92 -13.16
CA LEU A 144 10.94 -6.00 -12.19
C LEU A 144 10.18 -5.95 -10.86
N PHE A 145 8.84 -5.93 -10.91
CA PHE A 145 8.03 -6.01 -9.70
C PHE A 145 8.20 -7.33 -8.94
N LEU A 146 8.31 -8.46 -9.66
CA LEU A 146 8.62 -9.75 -9.04
C LEU A 146 10.03 -9.77 -8.43
N THR A 147 11.01 -9.13 -9.07
CA THR A 147 12.36 -8.96 -8.49
C THR A 147 12.31 -8.18 -7.18
N LEU A 148 11.58 -7.07 -7.14
CA LEU A 148 11.36 -6.30 -5.90
C LEU A 148 10.68 -7.17 -4.82
N LEU A 149 9.62 -7.91 -5.19
CA LEU A 149 8.91 -8.79 -4.25
C LEU A 149 9.82 -9.90 -3.71
N SER A 150 10.66 -10.49 -4.56
CA SER A 150 11.64 -11.50 -4.16
C SER A 150 12.68 -10.92 -3.20
N ALA A 151 13.17 -9.70 -3.45
CA ALA A 151 14.07 -8.99 -2.55
C ALA A 151 13.41 -8.71 -1.18
N ASN A 152 12.12 -8.33 -1.16
CA ASN A 152 11.34 -8.15 0.08
C ASN A 152 11.31 -9.45 0.92
N LEU A 153 10.97 -10.57 0.28
CA LEU A 153 10.92 -11.86 0.96
C LEU A 153 12.29 -12.29 1.48
N ALA A 154 13.35 -12.06 0.70
CA ALA A 154 14.72 -12.31 1.15
C ALA A 154 15.03 -11.51 2.43
N VAL A 155 14.82 -10.19 2.42
CA VAL A 155 15.11 -9.34 3.59
C VAL A 155 14.31 -9.76 4.82
N ILE A 156 13.01 -10.03 4.65
CA ILE A 156 12.14 -10.49 5.75
C ILE A 156 12.63 -11.83 6.31
N ASN A 157 12.99 -12.78 5.43
CA ASN A 157 13.53 -14.08 5.84
C ASN A 157 14.87 -13.99 6.54
N PHE A 158 15.66 -12.95 6.29
CA PHE A 158 16.92 -12.70 7.01
C PHE A 158 16.72 -12.10 8.42
N LEU A 159 15.51 -11.69 8.78
CA LEU A 159 15.25 -11.17 10.13
C LEU A 159 15.43 -12.28 11.18
N PRO A 160 15.92 -11.94 12.40
CA PRO A 160 16.13 -12.90 13.48
C PRO A 160 14.81 -13.27 14.17
N ILE A 161 13.85 -13.77 13.40
CA ILE A 161 12.54 -14.20 13.86
C ILE A 161 12.55 -15.74 13.91
N PRO A 162 12.31 -16.36 15.08
CA PRO A 162 12.19 -17.82 15.18
C PRO A 162 11.11 -18.33 14.20
N VAL A 163 11.39 -19.41 13.45
CA VAL A 163 10.63 -19.97 12.30
C VAL A 163 11.11 -19.51 10.93
N LEU A 164 11.70 -18.31 10.80
CA LEU A 164 12.31 -17.87 9.53
C LEU A 164 13.78 -18.30 9.46
N ASP A 165 14.33 -18.36 8.24
CA ASP A 165 15.73 -18.74 7.96
C ASP A 165 16.74 -17.93 8.81
N GLY A 166 16.49 -16.62 8.98
CA GLY A 166 17.30 -15.73 9.82
C GLY A 166 17.23 -16.07 11.32
N GLY A 167 16.13 -16.67 11.79
CA GLY A 167 16.03 -17.22 13.14
C GLY A 167 16.95 -18.43 13.34
N HIS A 168 16.98 -19.35 12.37
CA HIS A 168 17.94 -20.46 12.38
C HIS A 168 19.39 -19.96 12.34
N MET A 169 19.68 -18.96 11.51
CA MET A 169 20.99 -18.32 11.47
C MET A 169 21.35 -17.70 12.82
N ALA A 170 20.41 -17.03 13.50
CA ALA A 170 20.62 -16.47 14.82
C ALA A 170 20.94 -17.56 15.87
N PHE A 171 20.27 -18.71 15.82
CA PHE A 171 20.58 -19.86 16.69
C PHE A 171 21.96 -20.45 16.42
N LEU A 172 22.36 -20.56 15.14
CA LEU A 172 23.70 -21.02 14.77
C LEU A 172 24.79 -20.05 15.20
N ILE A 173 24.56 -18.74 15.08
CA ILE A 173 25.47 -17.71 15.59
C ILE A 173 25.60 -17.83 17.11
N TYR A 174 24.47 -17.97 17.81
CA TYR A 174 24.45 -18.20 19.26
C TYR A 174 25.25 -19.45 19.64
N GLU A 175 25.02 -20.57 18.95
CA GLU A 175 25.74 -21.83 19.19
C GLU A 175 27.24 -21.68 18.91
N GLY A 176 27.63 -21.00 17.83
CA GLY A 176 29.03 -20.72 17.51
C GLY A 176 29.75 -19.91 18.61
N ILE A 177 29.06 -18.92 19.20
CA ILE A 177 29.59 -18.11 20.31
C ILE A 177 29.64 -18.91 21.62
N ARG A 178 28.56 -19.64 21.96
CA ARG A 178 28.46 -20.40 23.21
C ARG A 178 29.15 -21.76 23.17
N ARG A 179 29.53 -22.23 21.98
CA ARG A 179 30.04 -23.59 21.67
C ARG A 179 29.15 -24.71 22.24
N LYS A 180 27.87 -24.42 22.46
CA LYS A 180 26.89 -25.34 23.01
C LYS A 180 25.57 -25.08 22.31
N PRO A 181 24.86 -26.13 21.87
CA PRO A 181 23.56 -25.97 21.25
C PRO A 181 22.57 -25.38 22.27
N PRO A 182 21.62 -24.54 21.83
CA PRO A 182 20.51 -24.15 22.67
C PRO A 182 19.73 -25.39 23.11
N SER A 183 19.12 -25.35 24.29
CA SER A 183 18.29 -26.46 24.73
C SER A 183 17.08 -26.60 23.80
N GLU A 184 16.69 -27.85 23.52
CA GLU A 184 15.58 -28.17 22.62
C GLU A 184 14.29 -27.46 23.04
N ALA A 185 14.01 -27.41 24.36
CA ALA A 185 12.86 -26.71 24.90
C ALA A 185 12.86 -25.20 24.58
N VAL A 186 14.03 -24.55 24.60
CA VAL A 186 14.16 -23.11 24.26
C VAL A 186 13.96 -22.92 22.76
N TYR A 187 14.58 -23.74 21.93
CA TYR A 187 14.42 -23.65 20.48
C TYR A 187 12.96 -23.85 20.04
N VAL A 188 12.30 -24.88 20.56
CA VAL A 188 10.89 -25.18 20.28
C VAL A 188 9.99 -24.06 20.82
N GLY A 189 10.23 -23.60 22.05
CA GLY A 189 9.47 -22.52 22.67
C GLY A 189 9.54 -21.21 21.89
N LEU A 190 10.75 -20.78 21.50
CA LEU A 190 10.93 -19.58 20.68
C LEU A 190 10.29 -19.73 19.30
N SER A 191 10.42 -20.92 18.68
CA SER A 191 9.81 -21.18 17.36
C SER A 191 8.29 -21.06 17.40
N TYR A 192 7.62 -21.67 18.39
CA TYR A 192 6.17 -21.51 18.54
C TYR A 192 5.76 -20.07 18.84
N LEU A 193 6.55 -19.36 19.65
CA LEU A 193 6.30 -17.94 19.92
C LEU A 193 6.41 -17.11 18.63
N GLY A 194 7.46 -17.31 17.83
CA GLY A 194 7.64 -16.65 16.54
C GLY A 194 6.49 -16.93 15.58
N LEU A 195 6.09 -18.20 15.47
CA LEU A 195 4.94 -18.62 14.67
C LEU A 195 3.64 -17.92 15.11
N ALA A 196 3.37 -17.90 16.43
CA ALA A 196 2.19 -17.25 16.97
C ALA A 196 2.15 -15.74 16.65
N ILE A 197 3.30 -15.05 16.77
CA ILE A 197 3.42 -13.63 16.43
C ILE A 197 3.15 -13.40 14.94
N ILE A 198 3.76 -14.19 14.05
CA ILE A 198 3.56 -14.06 12.60
C ILE A 198 2.09 -14.29 12.23
N LEU A 199 1.47 -15.34 12.77
CA LEU A 199 0.06 -15.64 12.54
C LEU A 199 -0.84 -14.51 13.05
N ALA A 200 -0.56 -13.95 14.23
CA ALA A 200 -1.31 -12.83 14.77
C ALA A 200 -1.22 -11.58 13.87
N ILE A 201 -0.02 -11.25 13.39
CA ILE A 201 0.19 -10.13 12.45
C ILE A 201 -0.54 -10.40 11.13
N MET A 202 -0.44 -11.62 10.60
CA MET A 202 -1.09 -12.00 9.36
C MET A 202 -2.61 -11.83 9.47
N LEU A 203 -3.23 -12.37 10.51
CA LEU A 203 -4.67 -12.22 10.77
C LEU A 203 -5.07 -10.75 10.93
N TRP A 204 -4.26 -9.96 11.63
CA TRP A 204 -4.49 -8.53 11.80
C TRP A 204 -4.48 -7.77 10.46
N VAL A 205 -3.47 -8.01 9.62
CA VAL A 205 -3.34 -7.37 8.31
C VAL A 205 -4.47 -7.80 7.37
N PHE A 206 -4.84 -9.08 7.36
CA PHE A 206 -6.01 -9.56 6.62
C PHE A 206 -7.30 -8.90 7.10
N GLY A 207 -7.47 -8.73 8.42
CA GLY A 207 -8.62 -8.03 9.00
C GLY A 207 -8.70 -6.57 8.57
N LEU A 208 -7.56 -5.87 8.46
CA LEU A 208 -7.48 -4.51 7.92
C LEU A 208 -7.84 -4.46 6.43
N ASP A 209 -7.36 -5.43 5.64
CA ASP A 209 -7.61 -5.50 4.20
C ASP A 209 -9.08 -5.81 3.87
N LEU A 210 -9.73 -6.65 4.68
CA LEU A 210 -11.16 -6.99 4.52
C LEU A 210 -12.10 -5.92 5.11
N GLY A 211 -11.55 -4.88 5.76
CA GLY A 211 -12.35 -3.84 6.42
C GLY A 211 -13.03 -4.30 7.70
N PHE A 212 -12.64 -5.44 8.27
CA PHE A 212 -13.08 -5.87 9.60
C PHE A 212 -12.50 -5.00 10.71
N ILE A 213 -11.36 -4.35 10.44
CA ILE A 213 -10.66 -3.45 11.34
C ILE A 213 -10.53 -2.09 10.65
N ALA A 214 -10.94 -1.01 11.31
CA ALA A 214 -10.86 0.34 10.75
C ALA A 214 -9.39 0.80 10.61
N ARG A 215 -9.08 1.43 9.46
CA ARG A 215 -7.77 2.01 9.15
C ARG A 215 -7.54 3.35 9.85
#